data_AF-A0A5C8TWR3-F1
#
_entry.id   AF-A0A5C8TWR3-F1
#
_cell.length_a   1.000
_cell.length_b   1.000
_cell.length_c   1.000
_cell.angle_alpha   90.00
_cell.angle_beta   90.00
_cell.angle_gamma   90.00
#
_symmetry.space_group_name_H-M   'P 1'
#
loop_
_entity.id
_entity.type
_entity.pdbx_description
1 polymer ?
#
loop_
_entity_poly.entity_id
_entity_poly.type
_entity_poly.pdbx_seq_one_letter_code
_entity_poly.pdbx_strand_id
1 'polypeptide(L)'
;MRIFAKRFFGFDPVTRPVVTFGKAGNRDALIRASDPGDLIVYVGTQDAPTDEGDRGRLLGMAEFARIAVDARDIIDPTTFRSFDLHPDGTLVWPSGLPILRAWAFNEPRLKLLDVLREQLTFEATVRAVELDERDARAVMALPRTEVPLPPHPVIKRLTELGEALQQGRPTTGPIPVDWEGTVVRDASAEAWTYALRFGRRNIWKVGHAQDTDTRLDDINRHVPHEEIGERWELRLRQRWSSSVLAHAMEQRVFVAMSHFRTEGERLRCTEGQLQAVWARALAS
;
A
#
# COMPACT_ATOMS: atom_id res chain seq x y z
N MET A 1 -6.36 1.34 -15.29
CA MET A 1 -5.82 0.19 -14.53
C MET A 1 -5.02 0.74 -13.37
N ARG A 2 -5.41 0.39 -12.15
CA ARG A 2 -4.72 0.73 -10.91
C ARG A 2 -3.89 -0.45 -10.45
N ILE A 3 -2.83 -0.15 -9.71
CA ILE A 3 -1.93 -1.13 -9.13
C ILE A 3 -1.97 -0.94 -7.63
N PHE A 4 -2.31 -2.00 -6.92
CA PHE A 4 -2.26 -2.06 -5.47
C PHE A 4 -1.00 -2.80 -5.02
N ALA A 5 -0.54 -2.58 -3.80
CA ALA A 5 0.54 -3.35 -3.20
C ALA A 5 0.16 -3.81 -1.80
N LYS A 6 0.61 -5.00 -1.42
CA LYS A 6 0.46 -5.56 -0.07
C LYS A 6 1.68 -6.42 0.25
N ARG A 7 2.01 -6.51 1.53
CA ARG A 7 3.04 -7.41 2.04
C ARG A 7 2.49 -8.81 2.30
N PHE A 8 3.30 -9.79 1.92
CA PHE A 8 3.01 -11.22 2.04
C PHE A 8 4.27 -11.98 2.46
N PHE A 9 4.07 -13.21 2.91
CA PHE A 9 5.16 -14.11 3.27
C PHE A 9 5.79 -14.84 2.09
N GLY A 10 5.26 -14.65 0.89
CA GLY A 10 5.75 -15.25 -0.34
C GLY A 10 4.79 -14.99 -1.49
N PHE A 11 5.17 -15.44 -2.68
CA PHE A 11 4.34 -15.43 -3.87
C PHE A 11 4.39 -16.81 -4.53
N ASP A 12 3.33 -17.59 -4.30
CA ASP A 12 3.17 -18.91 -4.89
C ASP A 12 1.70 -19.06 -5.34
N PRO A 13 1.36 -18.53 -6.52
CA PRO A 13 0.00 -18.63 -7.05
C PRO A 13 -0.36 -20.06 -7.50
N VAL A 14 0.61 -20.99 -7.56
CA VAL A 14 0.36 -22.39 -7.93
C VAL A 14 -0.28 -23.13 -6.76
N THR A 15 0.25 -22.95 -5.54
CA THR A 15 -0.33 -23.57 -4.34
C THR A 15 -1.31 -22.65 -3.61
N ARG A 16 -1.20 -21.33 -3.79
CA ARG A 16 -2.02 -20.31 -3.11
C ARG A 16 -2.62 -19.33 -4.10
N PRO A 17 -3.58 -19.75 -4.94
CA PRO A 17 -4.15 -18.94 -6.01
C PRO A 17 -5.20 -17.93 -5.48
N VAL A 18 -4.93 -17.30 -4.34
CA VAL A 18 -5.85 -16.39 -3.64
C VAL A 18 -5.05 -15.24 -3.04
N VAL A 19 -5.54 -14.01 -3.21
CA VAL A 19 -5.09 -12.84 -2.46
C VAL A 19 -5.74 -12.88 -1.08
N THR A 20 -4.97 -13.14 -0.02
CA THR A 20 -5.51 -13.38 1.32
C THR A 20 -5.37 -12.19 2.28
N PHE A 21 -6.33 -12.10 3.19
CA PHE A 21 -6.48 -11.07 4.21
C PHE A 21 -6.89 -11.68 5.55
N GLY A 22 -6.36 -11.10 6.63
CA GLY A 22 -6.71 -11.54 8.00
C GLY A 22 -8.12 -11.13 8.43
N LYS A 23 -8.66 -10.08 7.80
CA LYS A 23 -10.00 -9.56 8.08
C LYS A 23 -10.75 -9.32 6.79
N ALA A 24 -12.01 -9.74 6.74
CA ALA A 24 -12.92 -9.51 5.61
C ALA A 24 -13.00 -8.02 5.23
N GLY A 25 -13.03 -7.11 6.21
CA GLY A 25 -13.08 -5.67 5.95
C GLY A 25 -11.91 -5.13 5.10
N ASN A 26 -10.71 -5.72 5.19
CA ASN A 26 -9.56 -5.31 4.37
C ASN A 26 -9.68 -5.81 2.93
N ARG A 27 -10.20 -7.02 2.75
CA ARG A 27 -10.55 -7.58 1.44
C ARG A 27 -11.63 -6.72 0.77
N ASP A 28 -12.68 -6.40 1.51
CA ASP A 28 -13.83 -5.65 1.00
C ASP A 28 -13.44 -4.20 0.67
N ALA A 29 -12.48 -3.63 1.39
CA ALA A 29 -11.88 -2.34 1.02
C ALA A 29 -11.19 -2.40 -0.34
N LEU A 30 -10.43 -3.46 -0.64
CA LEU A 30 -9.84 -3.65 -1.97
C LEU A 30 -10.92 -3.84 -3.04
N ILE A 31 -11.97 -4.62 -2.79
CA ILE A 31 -13.10 -4.78 -3.73
C ILE A 31 -13.72 -3.42 -4.09
N ARG A 32 -13.98 -2.58 -3.08
CA ARG A 32 -14.57 -1.24 -3.28
C ARG A 32 -13.63 -0.28 -4.00
N ALA A 33 -12.33 -0.37 -3.73
CA ALA A 33 -11.32 0.52 -4.31
C ALA A 33 -10.85 0.09 -5.71
N SER A 34 -11.12 -1.14 -6.14
CA SER A 34 -10.63 -1.70 -7.42
C SER A 34 -11.73 -1.85 -8.45
N ASP A 35 -11.33 -1.97 -9.72
CA ASP A 35 -12.16 -2.29 -10.87
C ASP A 35 -11.62 -3.58 -11.54
N PRO A 36 -12.43 -4.26 -12.38
CA PRO A 36 -11.94 -5.40 -13.16
C PRO A 36 -10.70 -5.02 -13.98
N GLY A 37 -9.67 -5.88 -13.95
CA GLY A 37 -8.38 -5.66 -14.60
C GLY A 37 -7.35 -4.89 -13.77
N ASP A 38 -7.69 -4.40 -12.58
CA ASP A 38 -6.71 -3.85 -11.65
C ASP A 38 -5.84 -4.98 -11.05
N LEU A 39 -4.60 -4.65 -10.67
CA LEU A 39 -3.60 -5.61 -10.24
C LEU A 39 -3.19 -5.40 -8.79
N ILE A 40 -2.72 -6.45 -8.13
CA ILE A 40 -2.07 -6.37 -6.84
C ILE A 40 -0.63 -6.91 -6.91
N VAL A 41 0.29 -6.17 -6.31
CA VAL A 41 1.72 -6.47 -6.22
C VAL A 41 2.00 -7.11 -4.87
N TYR A 42 2.75 -8.22 -4.92
CA TYR A 42 3.19 -8.97 -3.76
C TYR A 42 4.58 -8.51 -3.35
N VAL A 43 4.68 -8.05 -2.10
CA VAL A 43 5.95 -7.61 -1.51
C VAL A 43 6.32 -8.52 -0.35
N GLY A 44 7.54 -9.05 -0.30
CA GLY A 44 7.99 -9.85 0.83
C GLY A 44 8.06 -9.02 2.13
N THR A 45 7.61 -9.59 3.26
CA THR A 45 7.83 -8.94 4.58
C THR A 45 9.32 -8.94 4.94
N GLN A 46 9.73 -8.16 5.93
CA GLN A 46 11.14 -8.07 6.34
C GLN A 46 11.60 -9.24 7.21
N ASP A 47 10.65 -9.92 7.88
CA ASP A 47 10.94 -10.96 8.85
C ASP A 47 10.43 -12.33 8.41
N ALA A 48 10.85 -13.36 9.15
CA ALA A 48 10.27 -14.69 9.08
C ALA A 48 8.74 -14.61 9.24
N PRO A 49 7.97 -15.45 8.52
CA PRO A 49 8.40 -16.60 7.74
C PRO A 49 8.75 -16.31 6.26
N THR A 50 8.94 -15.04 5.86
CA THR A 50 9.42 -14.74 4.50
C THR A 50 10.85 -15.25 4.32
N ASP A 51 11.07 -15.96 3.22
CA ASP A 51 12.38 -16.46 2.82
C ASP A 51 13.39 -15.31 2.71
N GLU A 52 14.63 -15.55 3.12
CA GLU A 52 15.64 -14.49 3.22
C GLU A 52 15.88 -13.77 1.89
N GLY A 53 15.87 -14.53 0.79
CA GLY A 53 15.97 -14.01 -0.57
C GLY A 53 14.83 -13.05 -0.93
N ASP A 54 13.64 -13.24 -0.35
CA ASP A 54 12.40 -12.55 -0.73
C ASP A 54 12.11 -11.32 0.14
N ARG A 55 12.80 -11.18 1.29
CA ARG A 55 12.50 -10.13 2.27
C ARG A 55 12.59 -8.73 1.67
N GLY A 56 11.49 -7.97 1.75
CA GLY A 56 11.41 -6.61 1.23
C GLY A 56 11.55 -6.48 -0.29
N ARG A 57 11.42 -7.58 -1.04
CA ARG A 57 11.48 -7.58 -2.52
C ARG A 57 10.09 -7.61 -3.14
N LEU A 58 10.02 -7.15 -4.38
CA LEU A 58 8.86 -7.34 -5.24
C LEU A 58 8.88 -8.78 -5.76
N LEU A 59 7.87 -9.56 -5.42
CA LEU A 59 7.84 -11.01 -5.67
C LEU A 59 7.08 -11.35 -6.96
N GLY A 60 5.93 -10.70 -7.14
CA GLY A 60 5.08 -10.87 -8.31
C GLY A 60 3.90 -9.92 -8.29
N MET A 61 3.01 -10.09 -9.26
CA MET A 61 1.74 -9.38 -9.33
C MET A 61 0.63 -10.33 -9.78
N ALA A 62 -0.61 -9.99 -9.45
CA ALA A 62 -1.77 -10.79 -9.80
C ALA A 62 -2.97 -9.91 -10.19
N GLU A 63 -3.70 -10.34 -11.21
CA GLU A 63 -5.08 -9.93 -11.44
C GLU A 63 -5.98 -10.77 -10.54
N PHE A 64 -7.02 -10.17 -9.97
CA PHE A 64 -7.87 -10.85 -8.99
C PHE A 64 -9.36 -10.63 -9.29
N ALA A 65 -10.16 -11.64 -8.96
CA ALA A 65 -11.60 -11.54 -9.00
C ALA A 65 -12.09 -10.68 -7.84
N ARG A 66 -13.06 -9.81 -8.13
CA ARG A 66 -13.73 -8.96 -7.13
C ARG A 66 -14.88 -9.70 -6.44
N ILE A 67 -14.69 -10.99 -6.17
CA ILE A 67 -15.65 -11.86 -5.49
C ILE A 67 -15.00 -12.41 -4.23
N ALA A 68 -15.65 -12.17 -3.09
CA ALA A 68 -15.21 -12.66 -1.80
C ALA A 68 -15.33 -14.19 -1.74
N VAL A 69 -14.27 -14.84 -1.27
CA VAL A 69 -14.25 -16.28 -0.96
C VAL A 69 -13.64 -16.53 0.42
N ASP A 70 -13.90 -17.71 0.97
CA ASP A 70 -13.05 -18.27 2.03
C ASP A 70 -11.81 -18.88 1.37
N ALA A 71 -10.63 -18.57 1.90
CA ALA A 71 -9.38 -19.08 1.39
C ALA A 71 -9.29 -20.62 1.49
N ARG A 72 -9.99 -21.25 2.45
CA ARG A 72 -10.06 -22.71 2.60
C ARG A 72 -10.79 -23.40 1.46
N ASP A 73 -11.72 -22.69 0.81
CA ASP A 73 -12.50 -23.26 -0.29
C ASP A 73 -11.70 -23.37 -1.59
N ILE A 74 -10.51 -22.76 -1.63
CA ILE A 74 -9.66 -22.67 -2.83
C ILE A 74 -8.28 -23.29 -2.59
N ILE A 75 -7.68 -23.05 -1.42
CA ILE A 75 -6.33 -23.54 -1.10
C ILE A 75 -6.42 -24.95 -0.57
N ASP A 76 -5.66 -25.87 -1.16
CA ASP A 76 -5.55 -27.25 -0.69
C ASP A 76 -5.03 -27.28 0.76
N PRO A 77 -5.83 -27.79 1.73
CA PRO A 77 -5.44 -27.81 3.13
C PRO A 77 -4.15 -28.59 3.43
N THR A 78 -3.75 -29.52 2.56
CA THR A 78 -2.50 -30.27 2.71
C THR A 78 -1.25 -29.42 2.48
N THR A 79 -1.40 -28.24 1.89
CA THR A 79 -0.31 -27.29 1.62
C THR A 79 -0.13 -26.23 2.71
N PHE A 80 -0.99 -26.23 3.74
CA PHE A 80 -0.89 -25.29 4.85
C PHE A 80 0.35 -25.55 5.70
N ARG A 81 1.06 -24.48 6.00
CA ARG A 81 2.20 -24.45 6.92
C ARG A 81 1.70 -24.10 8.32
N SER A 82 2.51 -24.39 9.33
CA SER A 82 2.14 -24.15 10.74
C SER A 82 1.73 -22.70 11.02
N PHE A 83 2.35 -21.72 10.35
CA PHE A 83 2.02 -20.30 10.52
C PHE A 83 0.79 -19.82 9.72
N ASP A 84 0.23 -20.66 8.86
CA ASP A 84 -1.02 -20.36 8.17
C ASP A 84 -2.24 -20.60 9.06
N LEU A 85 -2.04 -21.31 10.18
CA LEU A 85 -3.09 -21.77 11.07
C LEU A 85 -2.94 -21.17 12.47
N HIS A 86 -4.07 -20.80 13.05
CA HIS A 86 -4.20 -20.59 14.49
C HIS A 86 -4.10 -21.93 15.23
N PRO A 87 -3.82 -21.94 16.55
CA PRO A 87 -3.76 -23.18 17.33
C PRO A 87 -5.03 -24.02 17.31
N ASP A 88 -6.19 -23.40 17.06
CA ASP A 88 -7.49 -24.07 16.90
C ASP A 88 -7.69 -24.68 15.50
N GLY A 89 -6.69 -24.58 14.63
CA GLY A 89 -6.73 -25.08 13.27
C GLY A 89 -7.54 -24.22 12.31
N THR A 90 -7.91 -22.97 12.66
CA THR A 90 -8.51 -21.98 11.75
C THR A 90 -7.43 -21.20 10.96
N LEU A 91 -7.75 -20.64 9.79
CA LEU A 91 -6.75 -19.90 8.98
C LEU A 91 -6.46 -18.53 9.59
N VAL A 92 -5.19 -18.12 9.59
CA VAL A 92 -4.77 -16.77 9.98
C VAL A 92 -5.25 -15.72 8.97
N TRP A 93 -5.35 -16.09 7.69
CA TRP A 93 -5.87 -15.23 6.62
C TRP A 93 -7.01 -15.91 5.85
N PRO A 94 -8.22 -16.01 6.45
CA PRO A 94 -9.32 -16.77 5.87
C PRO A 94 -10.04 -16.02 4.75
N SER A 95 -9.91 -14.68 4.68
CA SER A 95 -10.64 -13.88 3.69
C SER A 95 -9.85 -13.76 2.39
N GLY A 96 -10.42 -14.21 1.27
CA GLY A 96 -9.70 -14.30 0.00
C GLY A 96 -10.37 -13.57 -1.18
N LEU A 97 -9.56 -13.23 -2.19
CA LEU A 97 -9.98 -12.94 -3.57
C LEU A 97 -9.28 -13.92 -4.52
N PRO A 98 -10.00 -14.69 -5.35
CA PRO A 98 -9.39 -15.61 -6.31
C PRO A 98 -8.46 -14.87 -7.28
N ILE A 99 -7.28 -15.41 -7.53
CA ILE A 99 -6.37 -14.92 -8.56
C ILE A 99 -6.89 -15.40 -9.93
N LEU A 100 -6.91 -14.49 -10.91
CA LEU A 100 -7.34 -14.77 -12.29
C LEU A 100 -6.13 -14.95 -13.22
N ARG A 101 -5.09 -14.14 -13.01
CA ARG A 101 -3.81 -14.22 -13.70
C ARG A 101 -2.69 -13.82 -12.75
N ALA A 102 -1.51 -14.40 -12.91
CA ALA A 102 -0.38 -14.15 -12.03
C ALA A 102 0.91 -14.02 -12.83
N TRP A 103 1.80 -13.14 -12.40
CA TRP A 103 3.12 -12.96 -12.99
C TRP A 103 4.17 -12.88 -11.89
N ALA A 104 5.20 -13.70 -11.98
CA ALA A 104 6.38 -13.60 -11.12
C ALA A 104 7.36 -12.59 -11.71
N PHE A 105 7.97 -11.76 -10.87
CA PHE A 105 9.09 -10.92 -11.32
C PHE A 105 10.32 -11.78 -11.53
N ASN A 106 11.07 -11.49 -12.59
CA ASN A 106 12.26 -12.25 -12.95
C ASN A 106 13.38 -12.03 -11.92
N GLU A 107 14.29 -13.00 -11.84
CA GLU A 107 15.49 -12.87 -11.01
C GLU A 107 16.58 -12.02 -11.71
N PRO A 108 17.37 -11.23 -10.94
CA PRO A 108 17.24 -11.01 -9.51
C PRO A 108 16.05 -10.08 -9.17
N ARG A 109 15.17 -10.53 -8.27
CA ARG A 109 14.03 -9.72 -7.82
C ARG A 109 14.52 -8.44 -7.15
N LEU A 110 13.96 -7.28 -7.50
CA LEU A 110 14.42 -5.99 -6.95
C LEU A 110 13.85 -5.73 -5.55
N LYS A 111 14.60 -4.99 -4.71
CA LYS A 111 14.03 -4.50 -3.44
C LYS A 111 13.00 -3.44 -3.75
N LEU A 112 11.99 -3.37 -2.90
CA LEU A 112 10.92 -2.38 -3.06
C LEU A 112 11.46 -0.95 -3.17
N LEU A 113 12.46 -0.60 -2.35
CA LEU A 113 13.04 0.74 -2.31
C LEU A 113 13.88 1.10 -3.54
N ASP A 114 14.26 0.10 -4.33
CA ASP A 114 14.99 0.32 -5.59
C ASP A 114 14.02 0.70 -6.73
N VAL A 115 12.73 0.36 -6.58
CA VAL A 115 11.70 0.57 -7.61
C VAL A 115 10.75 1.68 -7.23
N LEU A 116 10.23 1.66 -6.00
CA LEU A 116 9.26 2.64 -5.52
C LEU A 116 9.95 3.88 -4.97
N ARG A 117 9.27 5.02 -5.08
CA ARG A 117 9.78 6.27 -4.47
C ARG A 117 9.91 6.15 -2.96
N GLU A 118 8.92 5.54 -2.34
CA GLU A 118 8.77 5.49 -0.89
C GLU A 118 8.57 4.05 -0.42
N GLN A 119 8.88 3.82 0.86
CA GLN A 119 8.52 2.57 1.51
C GLN A 119 7.00 2.46 1.61
N LEU A 120 6.44 1.27 1.40
CA LEU A 120 5.01 1.08 1.68
C LEU A 120 4.73 1.31 3.16
N THR A 121 3.63 1.99 3.46
CA THR A 121 3.19 2.20 4.84
C THR A 121 2.99 0.87 5.55
N PHE A 122 2.98 0.89 6.89
CA PHE A 122 2.68 -0.31 7.67
C PHE A 122 1.30 -0.91 7.34
N GLU A 123 0.38 -0.08 6.86
CA GLU A 123 -0.95 -0.52 6.43
C GLU A 123 -0.89 -1.56 5.31
N ALA A 124 0.12 -1.48 4.44
CA ALA A 124 0.34 -2.47 3.39
C ALA A 124 0.62 -3.87 3.94
N THR A 125 0.86 -4.06 5.24
CA THR A 125 0.94 -5.39 5.87
C THR A 125 -0.45 -6.00 6.06
N VAL A 126 -1.47 -5.17 6.29
CA VAL A 126 -2.81 -5.60 6.72
C VAL A 126 -3.84 -5.45 5.60
N ARG A 127 -3.71 -4.43 4.76
CA ARG A 127 -4.58 -4.12 3.62
C ARG A 127 -3.77 -3.86 2.35
N ALA A 128 -4.43 -3.87 1.21
CA ALA A 128 -3.84 -3.42 -0.04
C ALA A 128 -3.84 -1.89 -0.09
N VAL A 129 -2.75 -1.29 -0.54
CA VAL A 129 -2.61 0.16 -0.73
C VAL A 129 -2.43 0.47 -2.21
N GLU A 130 -3.12 1.48 -2.71
CA GLU A 130 -2.96 1.91 -4.10
C GLU A 130 -1.58 2.56 -4.27
N LEU A 131 -0.86 2.15 -5.32
CA LEU A 131 0.36 2.80 -5.74
C LEU A 131 0.01 4.05 -6.53
N ASP A 132 0.77 5.12 -6.32
CA ASP A 132 0.66 6.28 -7.18
C ASP A 132 1.05 5.95 -8.63
N GLU A 133 0.70 6.82 -9.55
CA GLU A 133 0.86 6.56 -10.98
C GLU A 133 2.32 6.31 -11.41
N ARG A 134 3.30 6.97 -10.75
CA ARG A 134 4.72 6.77 -11.07
C ARG A 134 5.19 5.40 -10.59
N ASP A 135 4.87 5.06 -9.35
CA ASP A 135 5.24 3.80 -8.72
C ASP A 135 4.56 2.62 -9.43
N ALA A 136 3.29 2.78 -9.81
CA ALA A 136 2.56 1.83 -10.64
C ALA A 136 3.25 1.60 -12.00
N ARG A 137 3.64 2.68 -12.71
CA ARG A 137 4.39 2.57 -13.96
C ARG A 137 5.74 1.86 -13.78
N ALA A 138 6.48 2.20 -12.72
CA ALA A 138 7.77 1.58 -12.44
C ALA A 138 7.63 0.06 -12.21
N VAL A 139 6.63 -0.37 -11.44
CA VAL A 139 6.36 -1.79 -11.22
C VAL A 139 5.91 -2.49 -12.51
N MET A 140 5.06 -1.84 -13.31
CA MET A 140 4.59 -2.39 -14.59
C MET A 140 5.67 -2.50 -15.66
N ALA A 141 6.79 -1.78 -15.51
CA ALA A 141 7.95 -1.88 -16.39
C ALA A 141 8.89 -3.05 -16.03
N LEU A 142 8.72 -3.67 -14.85
CA LEU A 142 9.62 -4.75 -14.42
C LEU A 142 9.45 -6.01 -15.28
N PRO A 143 10.56 -6.67 -15.65
CA PRO A 143 10.53 -7.97 -16.32
C PRO A 143 9.77 -9.00 -15.48
N ARG A 144 8.82 -9.69 -16.11
CA ARG A 144 7.96 -10.67 -15.43
C ARG A 144 7.54 -11.79 -16.38
N THR A 145 7.27 -12.94 -15.79
CA THR A 145 6.81 -14.13 -16.50
C THR A 145 5.46 -14.55 -15.95
N GLU A 146 4.49 -14.81 -16.83
CA GLU A 146 3.18 -15.31 -16.43
C GLU A 146 3.31 -16.72 -15.82
N VAL A 147 2.67 -16.93 -14.68
CA VAL A 147 2.71 -18.18 -13.91
C VAL A 147 1.37 -18.88 -14.07
N PRO A 148 1.36 -20.20 -14.37
CA PRO A 148 0.11 -20.94 -14.47
C PRO A 148 -0.60 -21.00 -13.11
N LEU A 149 -1.93 -20.93 -13.15
CA LEU A 149 -2.79 -21.16 -11.99
C LEU A 149 -3.22 -22.62 -11.93
N PRO A 150 -3.46 -23.18 -10.73
CA PRO A 150 -3.94 -24.55 -10.60
C PRO A 150 -5.35 -24.65 -11.19
N PRO A 151 -5.70 -25.81 -11.77
CA PRO A 151 -7.05 -26.04 -12.27
C PRO A 151 -8.03 -26.11 -11.09
N HIS A 152 -8.71 -25.00 -10.81
CA HIS A 152 -9.75 -24.92 -9.79
C HIS A 152 -11.09 -24.48 -10.43
N PRO A 153 -12.21 -25.19 -10.20
CA PRO A 153 -13.49 -24.89 -10.86
C PRO A 153 -13.95 -23.44 -10.68
N VAL A 154 -13.76 -22.89 -9.47
CA VAL A 154 -14.10 -21.49 -9.16
C VAL A 154 -13.22 -20.53 -9.95
N ILE A 155 -11.90 -20.74 -9.99
CA ILE A 155 -10.96 -19.86 -10.69
C ILE A 155 -11.24 -19.89 -12.20
N LYS A 156 -11.42 -21.08 -12.76
CA LYS A 156 -11.74 -21.26 -14.17
C LYS A 156 -13.01 -20.48 -14.56
N ARG A 157 -14.10 -20.69 -13.82
CA ARG A 157 -15.38 -19.99 -14.08
C ARG A 157 -15.25 -18.47 -13.98
N LEU A 158 -14.48 -17.97 -13.00
CA LEU A 158 -14.29 -16.53 -12.81
C LEU A 158 -13.40 -15.91 -13.87
N THR A 159 -12.41 -16.65 -14.36
CA THR A 159 -11.54 -16.22 -15.45
C THR A 159 -12.35 -16.12 -16.75
N GLU A 160 -13.13 -17.14 -17.09
CA GLU A 160 -14.03 -17.14 -18.25
C GLU A 160 -15.06 -16.00 -18.19
N LEU A 161 -15.61 -15.73 -17.00
CA LEU A 161 -16.53 -14.61 -16.80
C LEU A 161 -15.84 -13.25 -16.97
N GLY A 162 -14.62 -13.11 -16.43
CA GLY A 162 -13.80 -11.90 -16.58
C GLY A 162 -13.46 -11.61 -18.04
N GLU A 163 -13.02 -12.63 -18.77
CA GLU A 163 -12.74 -12.54 -20.21
C GLU A 163 -13.99 -12.14 -21.01
N ALA A 164 -15.14 -12.79 -20.75
CA ALA A 164 -16.40 -12.46 -21.41
C ALA A 164 -16.86 -11.01 -21.15
N LEU A 165 -16.67 -10.51 -19.93
CA LEU A 165 -16.96 -9.12 -19.57
C LEU A 165 -15.98 -8.12 -20.20
N GLN A 166 -14.77 -8.54 -20.55
CA GLN A 166 -13.74 -7.71 -21.18
C GLN A 166 -13.81 -7.68 -22.72
N GLN A 167 -14.65 -8.50 -23.38
CA GLN A 167 -14.80 -8.54 -24.85
C GLN A 167 -15.29 -7.23 -25.53
N GLY A 168 -15.41 -6.13 -24.78
CA GLY A 168 -15.66 -4.78 -25.30
C GLY A 168 -14.53 -3.75 -25.11
N ARG A 169 -13.34 -4.15 -24.59
CA ARG A 169 -12.18 -3.26 -24.37
C ARG A 169 -10.89 -3.89 -24.93
N PRO A 170 -9.99 -3.12 -25.58
CA PRO A 170 -8.70 -3.66 -26.03
C PRO A 170 -7.90 -4.21 -24.84
N THR A 171 -7.52 -5.48 -24.90
CA THR A 171 -6.67 -6.12 -23.89
C THR A 171 -5.21 -5.82 -24.18
N THR A 172 -4.65 -4.82 -23.50
CA THR A 172 -3.20 -4.56 -23.54
C THR A 172 -2.50 -5.51 -22.58
N GLY A 173 -2.21 -6.73 -23.04
CA GLY A 173 -1.11 -7.50 -22.45
C GLY A 173 0.18 -6.67 -22.55
N PRO A 174 1.08 -6.69 -21.54
CA PRO A 174 2.30 -5.91 -21.61
C PRO A 174 3.18 -6.39 -22.77
N ILE A 175 3.58 -5.45 -23.64
CA ILE A 175 4.58 -5.66 -24.68
C ILE A 175 5.95 -5.73 -23.98
N PRO A 176 6.81 -6.73 -24.25
CA PRO A 176 8.17 -6.75 -23.72
C PRO A 176 8.93 -5.53 -24.26
N VAL A 177 9.50 -4.72 -23.38
CA VAL A 177 10.45 -3.68 -23.76
C VAL A 177 11.69 -3.82 -22.89
N ASP A 178 12.84 -3.98 -23.53
CA ASP A 178 14.15 -3.80 -22.89
C ASP A 178 14.29 -2.32 -22.53
N TRP A 179 14.63 -2.02 -21.27
CA TRP A 179 14.87 -0.65 -20.86
C TRP A 179 15.97 -0.55 -19.80
N GLU A 180 16.97 0.29 -20.07
CA GLU A 180 17.87 0.87 -19.09
C GLU A 180 17.46 2.32 -18.82
N GLY A 181 17.45 2.73 -17.55
CA GLY A 181 17.44 4.16 -17.24
C GLY A 181 17.73 4.51 -15.80
N THR A 182 18.39 5.66 -15.68
CA THR A 182 18.90 6.21 -14.43
C THR A 182 17.84 7.11 -13.79
N VAL A 183 17.41 6.79 -12.56
CA VAL A 183 16.47 7.62 -11.78
C VAL A 183 17.23 8.72 -11.06
N VAL A 184 17.06 9.97 -11.49
CA VAL A 184 17.51 11.15 -10.72
C VAL A 184 16.35 11.62 -9.85
N ARG A 185 16.52 11.56 -8.52
CA ARG A 185 15.59 12.14 -7.54
C ARG A 185 16.03 13.56 -7.22
N ASP A 186 15.19 14.55 -7.46
CA ASP A 186 15.51 15.93 -7.10
C ASP A 186 15.12 16.24 -5.65
N ALA A 187 16.00 15.88 -4.71
CA ALA A 187 15.86 16.21 -3.28
C ALA A 187 15.95 17.73 -3.00
N SER A 188 16.26 18.55 -4.02
CA SER A 188 16.30 20.01 -3.94
C SER A 188 14.95 20.67 -4.22
N ALA A 189 13.91 19.91 -4.58
CA ALA A 189 12.59 20.47 -4.83
C ALA A 189 11.96 21.06 -3.56
N GLU A 190 11.37 22.23 -3.73
CA GLU A 190 10.67 22.98 -2.68
C GLU A 190 9.58 22.15 -1.98
N ALA A 191 9.45 22.33 -0.67
CA ALA A 191 8.47 21.62 0.12
C ALA A 191 8.00 22.44 1.34
N TRP A 192 6.99 21.93 2.01
CA TRP A 192 6.36 22.55 3.17
C TRP A 192 6.32 21.58 4.33
N THR A 193 6.59 22.04 5.55
CA THR A 193 6.14 21.33 6.77
C THR A 193 4.76 21.86 7.12
N TYR A 194 3.84 21.01 7.54
CA TYR A 194 2.48 21.39 7.92
C TYR A 194 2.01 20.75 9.23
N ALA A 195 1.01 21.36 9.86
CA ALA A 195 0.23 20.76 10.94
C ALA A 195 -1.27 20.88 10.65
N LEU A 196 -1.96 19.74 10.66
CA LEU A 196 -3.40 19.63 10.49
C LEU A 196 -4.06 19.36 11.84
N ARG A 197 -5.19 19.99 12.12
CA ARG A 197 -6.03 19.71 13.30
C ARG A 197 -7.26 18.93 12.86
N PHE A 198 -7.65 17.91 13.63
CA PHE A 198 -8.89 17.18 13.38
C PHE A 198 -10.07 17.83 14.11
N GLY A 199 -10.95 18.49 13.35
CA GLY A 199 -12.13 19.17 13.87
C GLY A 199 -11.80 20.12 15.02
N ARG A 200 -12.56 20.03 16.11
CA ARG A 200 -12.32 20.84 17.33
C ARG A 200 -11.41 20.14 18.33
N ARG A 201 -10.95 18.93 18.03
CA ARG A 201 -10.20 18.08 18.97
C ARG A 201 -8.75 18.54 19.08
N ASN A 202 -8.11 18.15 20.18
CA ASN A 202 -6.68 18.30 20.41
C ASN A 202 -5.89 17.17 19.74
N ILE A 203 -6.24 16.84 18.50
CA ILE A 203 -5.62 15.79 17.69
C ILE A 203 -5.02 16.46 16.47
N TRP A 204 -3.72 16.24 16.29
CA TRP A 204 -2.92 16.91 15.27
C TRP A 204 -2.19 15.88 14.41
N LYS A 205 -1.99 16.21 13.14
CA LYS A 205 -1.11 15.48 12.22
C LYS A 205 -0.05 16.45 11.72
N VAL A 206 1.21 16.13 11.96
CA VAL A 206 2.35 16.92 11.49
C VAL A 206 3.05 16.14 10.37
N GLY A 207 3.45 16.81 9.30
CA GLY A 207 4.12 16.17 8.18
C GLY A 207 4.78 17.18 7.26
N HIS A 208 5.31 16.71 6.13
CA HIS A 208 5.77 17.57 5.05
C HIS A 208 5.19 17.13 3.69
N ALA A 209 5.07 18.07 2.75
CA ALA A 209 4.59 17.83 1.39
C ALA A 209 5.07 18.94 0.45
N GLN A 210 5.17 18.66 -0.86
CA GLN A 210 5.41 19.68 -1.87
C GLN A 210 4.19 20.59 -2.08
N ASP A 211 2.99 20.02 -1.91
CA ASP A 211 1.72 20.73 -1.98
C ASP A 211 0.87 20.36 -0.74
N THR A 212 0.65 21.33 0.15
CA THR A 212 -0.12 21.12 1.39
C THR A 212 -1.62 20.98 1.14
N ASP A 213 -2.12 21.57 0.05
CA ASP A 213 -3.55 21.65 -0.22
C ASP A 213 -4.02 20.32 -0.85
N THR A 214 -3.30 19.83 -1.86
CA THR A 214 -3.50 18.47 -2.40
C THR A 214 -3.38 17.41 -1.28
N ARG A 215 -2.39 17.56 -0.39
CA ARG A 215 -2.20 16.64 0.75
C ARG A 215 -3.35 16.70 1.75
N LEU A 216 -3.90 17.88 2.02
CA LEU A 216 -5.06 18.04 2.90
C LEU A 216 -6.29 17.35 2.31
N ASP A 217 -6.52 17.50 1.02
CA ASP A 217 -7.64 16.89 0.30
C ASP A 217 -7.56 15.36 0.32
N ASP A 218 -6.39 14.79 0.03
CA ASP A 218 -6.18 13.34 0.08
C ASP A 218 -6.41 12.78 1.49
N ILE A 219 -5.97 13.48 2.54
CA ILE A 219 -6.20 13.06 3.93
C ILE A 219 -7.69 13.10 4.28
N ASN A 220 -8.40 14.14 3.85
CA ASN A 220 -9.83 14.31 4.12
C ASN A 220 -10.72 13.35 3.32
N ARG A 221 -10.27 12.87 2.15
CA ARG A 221 -10.99 11.83 1.36
C ARG A 221 -11.24 10.54 2.16
N HIS A 222 -10.44 10.29 3.19
CA HIS A 222 -10.56 9.11 4.05
C HIS A 222 -11.28 9.39 5.38
N VAL A 223 -11.81 10.60 5.57
CA VAL A 223 -12.63 10.97 6.73
C VAL A 223 -14.08 11.12 6.25
N PRO A 224 -15.04 10.35 6.78
CA PRO A 224 -16.46 10.50 6.44
C PRO A 224 -17.03 11.75 7.13
N HIS A 225 -16.53 12.92 6.74
CA HIS A 225 -16.82 14.22 7.37
C HIS A 225 -18.28 14.64 7.17
N GLU A 226 -18.96 14.08 6.16
CA GLU A 226 -20.39 14.22 5.94
C GLU A 226 -21.20 13.58 7.06
N GLU A 227 -20.71 12.51 7.67
CA GLU A 227 -21.40 11.74 8.73
C GLU A 227 -21.01 12.23 10.14
N ILE A 228 -19.74 12.62 10.34
CA ILE A 228 -19.22 12.97 11.67
C ILE A 228 -19.08 14.48 11.90
N GLY A 229 -19.25 15.30 10.85
CA GLY A 229 -19.16 16.76 10.93
C GLY A 229 -17.77 17.33 11.24
N GLU A 230 -16.73 16.50 11.23
CA GLU A 230 -15.36 16.88 11.53
C GLU A 230 -14.42 16.44 10.40
N ARG A 231 -13.46 17.31 10.06
CA ARG A 231 -12.43 17.07 9.04
C ARG A 231 -11.07 17.56 9.53
N TRP A 232 -10.01 17.19 8.83
CA TRP A 232 -8.71 17.80 9.02
C TRP A 232 -8.71 19.21 8.44
N GLU A 233 -8.09 20.13 9.16
CA GLU A 233 -7.92 21.52 8.76
C GLU A 233 -6.45 21.90 8.88
N LEU A 234 -5.89 22.50 7.84
CA LEU A 234 -4.54 23.06 7.88
C LEU A 234 -4.52 24.25 8.84
N ARG A 235 -3.61 24.19 9.83
CA ARG A 235 -3.48 25.22 10.87
C ARG A 235 -2.11 25.89 10.86
N LEU A 236 -1.05 25.12 10.64
CA LEU A 236 0.31 25.63 10.52
C LEU A 236 0.91 25.12 9.21
N ARG A 237 1.69 25.98 8.53
CA ARG A 237 2.59 25.56 7.45
C ARG A 237 3.83 26.44 7.40
N GLN A 238 4.94 25.86 6.97
CA GLN A 238 6.21 26.55 6.73
C GLN A 238 6.81 26.07 5.41
N ARG A 239 7.19 27.00 4.54
CA ARG A 239 7.88 26.73 3.26
C ARG A 239 9.37 26.52 3.49
N TRP A 240 9.96 25.63 2.71
CA TRP A 240 11.38 25.31 2.71
C TRP A 240 11.87 25.14 1.28
N SER A 241 13.11 25.55 1.02
CA SER A 241 13.73 25.41 -0.31
C SER A 241 13.96 23.97 -0.73
N SER A 242 13.86 22.99 0.18
CA SER A 242 13.98 21.57 -0.13
C SER A 242 13.11 20.68 0.75
N SER A 243 12.74 19.51 0.22
CA SER A 243 12.06 18.46 0.98
C SER A 243 12.87 17.95 2.17
N VAL A 244 14.21 17.98 2.07
CA VAL A 244 15.11 17.60 3.17
C VAL A 244 14.94 18.55 4.36
N LEU A 245 14.88 19.86 4.11
CA LEU A 245 14.69 20.85 5.17
C LEU A 245 13.28 20.79 5.78
N ALA A 246 12.26 20.55 4.96
CA ALA A 246 10.90 20.38 5.44
C ALA A 246 10.75 19.13 6.34
N HIS A 247 11.39 18.02 5.95
CA HIS A 247 11.45 16.82 6.76
C HIS A 247 12.26 17.04 8.04
N ALA A 248 13.40 17.73 7.98
CA ALA A 248 14.20 18.04 9.17
C ALA A 248 13.40 18.83 10.22
N MET A 249 12.61 19.82 9.77
CA MET A 249 11.69 20.57 10.65
C MET A 249 10.62 19.65 11.28
N GLU A 250 10.01 18.78 10.49
CA GLU A 250 9.04 17.79 10.99
C GLU A 250 9.65 16.92 12.10
N GLN A 251 10.86 16.40 11.86
CA GLN A 251 11.56 15.57 12.85
C GLN A 251 11.89 16.36 14.13
N ARG A 252 12.30 17.64 14.02
CA ARG A 252 12.49 18.49 15.21
C ARG A 252 11.22 18.62 16.05
N VAL A 253 10.07 18.81 15.40
CA VAL A 253 8.75 18.86 16.08
C VAL A 253 8.44 17.52 16.75
N PHE A 254 8.65 16.38 16.07
CA PHE A 254 8.38 15.07 16.66
C PHE A 254 9.29 14.70 17.82
N VAL A 255 10.56 15.08 17.77
CA VAL A 255 11.50 14.88 18.89
C VAL A 255 11.05 15.70 20.09
N ALA A 256 10.73 16.98 19.90
CA ALA A 256 10.29 17.86 20.98
C ALA A 256 8.91 17.49 21.55
N MET A 257 8.04 16.83 20.76
CA MET A 257 6.69 16.42 21.13
C MET A 257 6.57 14.91 21.41
N SER A 258 7.68 14.22 21.66
CA SER A 258 7.71 12.75 21.80
C SER A 258 6.67 12.20 22.78
N HIS A 259 6.48 12.86 23.93
CA HIS A 259 5.50 12.49 24.95
C HIS A 259 4.03 12.70 24.54
N PHE A 260 3.77 13.52 23.51
CA PHE A 260 2.43 13.76 22.97
C PHE A 260 2.13 12.87 21.76
N ARG A 261 3.07 12.04 21.32
CA ARG A 261 2.85 11.12 20.19
C ARG A 261 1.84 10.06 20.58
N THR A 262 0.96 9.77 19.63
CA THR A 262 -0.04 8.71 19.77
C THR A 262 0.31 7.55 18.85
N GLU A 263 0.01 7.70 17.56
CA GLU A 263 0.28 6.68 16.55
C GLU A 263 0.74 7.34 15.24
N GLY A 264 1.84 6.84 14.68
CA GLY A 264 2.44 7.39 13.46
C GLY A 264 2.83 8.87 13.60
N GLU A 265 2.33 9.69 12.67
CA GLU A 265 2.55 11.13 12.58
C GLU A 265 1.53 11.98 13.39
N ARG A 266 0.85 11.36 14.36
CA ARG A 266 -0.22 12.02 15.14
C ARG A 266 0.22 12.40 16.54
N LEU A 267 -0.16 13.62 16.93
CA LEU A 267 0.05 14.19 18.27
C LEU A 267 -1.30 14.42 18.95
N ARG A 268 -1.33 14.26 20.28
CA ARG A 268 -2.45 14.67 21.12
C ARG A 268 -1.97 15.75 22.10
N CYS A 269 -2.21 17.01 21.77
CA CYS A 269 -1.76 18.17 22.52
C CYS A 269 -2.67 19.38 22.26
N THR A 270 -2.59 20.40 23.11
CA THR A 270 -3.29 21.67 22.85
C THR A 270 -2.62 22.43 21.70
N GLU A 271 -3.37 23.35 21.10
CA GLU A 271 -2.87 24.22 20.04
C GLU A 271 -1.66 25.06 20.50
N GLY A 272 -1.75 25.65 21.69
CA GLY A 272 -0.66 26.45 22.25
C GLY A 272 0.63 25.64 22.49
N GLN A 273 0.52 24.38 22.90
CA GLN A 273 1.68 23.49 23.03
C GLN A 273 2.37 23.24 21.68
N LEU A 274 1.58 22.92 20.65
CA LEU A 274 2.13 22.68 19.32
C LEU A 274 2.74 23.95 18.71
N GLN A 275 2.07 25.11 18.83
CA GLN A 275 2.57 26.39 18.34
C GLN A 275 3.89 26.78 19.01
N ALA A 276 4.02 26.58 20.32
CA ALA A 276 5.25 26.89 21.04
C ALA A 276 6.44 26.02 20.57
N VAL A 277 6.22 24.72 20.37
CA VAL A 277 7.25 23.83 19.83
C VAL A 277 7.56 24.15 18.37
N TRP A 278 6.54 24.44 17.57
CA TRP A 278 6.69 24.83 16.17
C TRP A 278 7.59 26.07 16.04
N ALA A 279 7.30 27.13 16.79
CA ALA A 279 8.11 28.35 16.78
C ALA A 279 9.57 28.09 17.18
N ARG A 280 9.82 27.27 18.21
CA ARG A 280 11.17 26.87 18.61
C ARG A 280 11.91 26.08 17.53
N ALA A 281 11.22 25.15 16.87
CA ALA A 281 11.79 24.32 15.82
C ALA A 281 12.11 25.11 14.54
N LEU A 282 11.44 26.24 14.30
CA LEU A 282 11.80 27.19 13.24
C LEU A 282 13.08 27.98 13.54
N ALA A 283 13.35 28.24 14.82
CA ALA A 283 14.50 29.02 15.28
C ALA A 283 15.78 28.19 15.50
N SER A 284 15.69 26.86 15.34
CA SER A 284 16.78 25.89 15.50
C SER A 284 17.30 25.42 14.15
#